data_AF-A0A449ARC1-F1
#
_entry.id   AF-A0A449ARC1-F1
#
_cell.length_a   1.000
_cell.length_b   1.000
_cell.length_c   1.000
_cell.angle_alpha   90.00
_cell.angle_beta   90.00
_cell.angle_gamma   90.00
#
_symmetry.space_group_name_H-M   'P 1'
#
loop_
_entity.id
_entity.type
_entity.pdbx_description
1 polymer ?
#
loop_
_entity_poly.entity_id
_entity_poly.type
_entity_poly.pdbx_seq_one_letter_code
_entity_poly.pdbx_strand_id
1 'polypeptide(L)'
;MGWKTPLMISAIIAVIIGFAIYFGIIYWTKKYTKKYVEKAQREAIEQIRTMRNDIGSLPFELENYFKSKVNPYDIEGMINTIYLNKYQDKLILSKNEEFAFASISMKTQGKTFYHLKDFDFEKYNSARMEKPELFPNDIELYSNQKIDFIGVFNSNFSLEEIFESFFDKLNENGMICVSLNKVSRKDVNNLLETLKYKKINHEISYFSTRFLFITNKKS
;
A
#
# COMPACT_ATOMS: atom_id res chain seq x y z
N MET A 1 -25.96 -35.71 -49.64
CA MET A 1 -25.71 -34.63 -48.65
C MET A 1 -25.35 -35.29 -47.33
N GLY A 2 -24.06 -35.35 -47.00
CA GLY A 2 -23.52 -36.21 -45.94
C GLY A 2 -23.63 -35.62 -44.54
N TRP A 3 -23.66 -36.48 -43.53
CA TRP A 3 -23.79 -36.17 -42.08
C TRP A 3 -22.83 -35.10 -41.53
N LYS A 4 -21.80 -34.69 -42.30
CA LYS A 4 -20.83 -33.66 -41.92
C LYS A 4 -21.47 -32.26 -41.81
N THR A 5 -22.48 -31.95 -42.61
CA THR A 5 -23.13 -30.62 -42.61
C THR A 5 -23.89 -30.29 -41.31
N PRO A 6 -24.78 -31.17 -40.79
CA PRO A 6 -25.44 -30.92 -39.50
C PRO A 6 -24.48 -30.89 -38.31
N LEU A 7 -23.42 -31.71 -38.34
CA LEU A 7 -22.34 -31.68 -37.33
C LEU A 7 -21.63 -30.32 -37.32
N MET A 8 -21.30 -29.77 -38.49
CA MET A 8 -20.63 -28.48 -38.61
C MET A 8 -21.52 -27.32 -38.13
N ILE A 9 -22.82 -27.36 -38.44
CA ILE A 9 -23.80 -26.36 -37.95
C ILE A 9 -23.91 -26.43 -36.42
N SER A 10 -24.00 -27.62 -35.84
CA SER A 10 -24.07 -27.78 -34.38
C SER A 10 -22.82 -27.27 -33.65
N ALA A 11 -21.64 -27.50 -34.22
CA ALA A 11 -20.38 -27.01 -33.68
C ALA A 11 -20.29 -25.48 -33.71
N ILE A 12 -20.74 -24.84 -34.80
CA ILE A 12 -20.77 -23.38 -34.93
C ILE A 12 -21.73 -22.78 -33.88
N ILE A 13 -22.91 -23.37 -33.69
CA ILE A 13 -23.88 -22.93 -32.68
C ILE A 13 -23.29 -23.05 -31.27
N ALA A 14 -22.65 -24.18 -30.95
CA ALA A 14 -22.00 -24.38 -29.66
C ALA A 14 -20.89 -23.35 -29.38
N VAL A 15 -20.09 -23.00 -30.39
CA VAL A 15 -19.05 -21.96 -30.30
C VAL A 15 -19.66 -20.58 -30.06
N ILE A 16 -20.73 -20.23 -30.78
CA ILE A 16 -21.45 -18.95 -30.59
C ILE A 16 -22.01 -18.83 -29.18
N ILE A 17 -22.64 -19.90 -28.67
CA ILE A 17 -23.15 -19.95 -27.29
C ILE A 17 -22.00 -19.83 -26.29
N GLY A 18 -20.88 -20.51 -26.52
CA GLY A 18 -19.68 -20.42 -25.69
C GLY A 18 -19.13 -19.00 -25.61
N PHE A 19 -19.03 -18.30 -26.75
CA PHE A 19 -18.62 -16.89 -26.77
C PHE A 19 -19.63 -15.97 -26.06
N ALA A 20 -20.93 -16.17 -26.27
CA ALA A 20 -21.97 -15.38 -25.62
C ALA A 20 -21.90 -15.51 -24.08
N ILE A 21 -21.70 -16.73 -23.57
CA ILE A 21 -21.51 -16.99 -22.13
C ILE A 21 -20.22 -16.33 -21.63
N TYR A 22 -19.10 -16.50 -22.35
CA TYR A 22 -17.81 -15.93 -21.98
C TYR A 22 -17.85 -14.40 -21.86
N PHE A 23 -18.38 -13.72 -22.88
CA PHE A 23 -18.54 -12.26 -22.85
C PHE A 23 -19.56 -11.80 -21.80
N GLY A 24 -20.63 -12.57 -21.60
CA GLY A 24 -21.61 -12.35 -20.53
C GLY A 24 -20.96 -12.35 -19.16
N ILE A 25 -20.16 -13.37 -18.84
CA ILE A 25 -19.42 -13.47 -17.57
C ILE A 25 -18.49 -12.27 -17.39
N ILE A 26 -17.67 -11.94 -18.40
CA ILE A 26 -16.75 -10.79 -18.32
C ILE A 26 -17.48 -9.49 -18.02
N TYR A 27 -18.60 -9.24 -18.71
CA TYR A 27 -19.38 -8.03 -18.53
C TYR A 27 -20.00 -7.95 -17.13
N TRP A 28 -20.61 -9.04 -16.67
CA TRP A 28 -21.22 -9.10 -15.34
C TRP A 28 -20.16 -8.98 -14.25
N THR A 29 -19.04 -9.71 -14.34
CA THR A 29 -17.93 -9.56 -13.39
C THR A 29 -17.45 -8.13 -13.32
N LYS A 30 -17.14 -7.47 -14.46
CA LYS A 30 -16.72 -6.06 -14.46
C LYS A 30 -17.74 -5.14 -13.80
N LYS A 31 -19.04 -5.32 -14.10
CA LYS A 31 -20.11 -4.48 -13.57
C LYS A 31 -20.29 -4.65 -12.06
N TYR A 32 -20.31 -5.88 -11.56
CA TYR A 32 -20.54 -6.17 -10.15
C TYR A 32 -19.30 -5.87 -9.32
N THR A 33 -18.10 -6.24 -9.77
CA THR A 33 -16.85 -5.87 -9.09
C THR A 33 -16.75 -4.35 -8.95
N LYS A 34 -17.04 -3.58 -10.01
CA LYS A 34 -17.06 -2.12 -9.94
C LYS A 34 -18.04 -1.61 -8.87
N LYS A 35 -19.27 -2.12 -8.83
CA LYS A 35 -20.29 -1.71 -7.85
C LYS A 35 -19.88 -2.00 -6.40
N TYR A 36 -19.33 -3.18 -6.13
CA TYR A 36 -18.91 -3.55 -4.77
C TYR A 36 -17.65 -2.80 -4.33
N VAL A 37 -16.68 -2.64 -5.24
CA VAL A 37 -15.46 -1.86 -4.98
C VAL A 37 -15.80 -0.39 -4.74
N GLU A 38 -16.66 0.21 -5.56
CA GLU A 38 -17.09 1.60 -5.38
C GLU A 38 -17.84 1.79 -4.05
N LYS A 39 -18.69 0.82 -3.67
CA LYS A 39 -19.38 0.87 -2.38
C LYS A 39 -18.39 0.80 -1.21
N ALA A 40 -17.46 -0.17 -1.23
CA ALA A 40 -16.43 -0.31 -0.20
C ALA A 40 -15.52 0.93 -0.12
N GLN A 41 -15.15 1.51 -1.27
CA GLN A 41 -14.39 2.76 -1.32
C GLN A 41 -15.16 3.93 -0.73
N ARG A 42 -16.45 4.07 -1.04
CA ARG A 42 -17.30 5.12 -0.44
C ARG A 42 -17.40 4.96 1.07
N GLU A 43 -17.66 3.75 1.55
CA GLU A 43 -17.73 3.46 2.99
C GLU A 43 -16.39 3.76 3.68
N ALA A 44 -15.26 3.40 3.06
CA ALA A 44 -13.93 3.73 3.58
C ALA A 44 -13.70 5.24 3.63
N ILE A 45 -14.06 5.98 2.57
CA ILE A 45 -13.93 7.44 2.53
C ILE A 45 -14.82 8.10 3.58
N GLU A 46 -16.06 7.62 3.75
CA GLU A 46 -16.97 8.12 4.79
C GLU A 46 -16.41 7.87 6.20
N GLN A 47 -15.85 6.69 6.46
CA GLN A 47 -15.16 6.39 7.71
C GLN A 47 -13.94 7.29 7.94
N ILE A 48 -13.13 7.54 6.91
CA ILE A 48 -11.97 8.44 7.06
C ILE A 48 -12.44 9.88 7.33
N ARG A 49 -13.52 10.34 6.69
CA ARG A 49 -14.10 11.67 6.93
C ARG A 49 -14.59 11.87 8.36
N THR A 50 -15.00 10.81 9.05
CA THR A 50 -15.35 10.91 10.48
C THR A 50 -14.13 10.88 11.39
N MET A 51 -12.98 10.37 10.92
CA MET A 51 -11.73 10.30 11.68
C MET A 51 -10.85 11.55 11.51
N ARG A 52 -10.85 12.19 10.33
CA ARG A 52 -10.02 13.37 10.03
C ARG A 52 -10.72 14.34 9.08
N ASN A 53 -10.48 15.64 9.29
CA ASN A 53 -11.11 16.72 8.53
C ASN A 53 -10.25 17.23 7.36
N ASP A 54 -9.01 16.74 7.24
CA ASP A 54 -7.97 17.32 6.39
C ASP A 54 -7.53 16.37 5.25
N ILE A 55 -8.44 15.48 4.81
CA ILE A 55 -8.21 14.51 3.74
C ILE A 55 -7.74 15.22 2.46
N GLY A 56 -6.68 14.68 1.84
CA GLY A 56 -6.10 15.21 0.61
C GLY A 56 -5.26 16.47 0.81
N SER A 57 -5.07 16.94 2.05
CA SER A 57 -4.14 18.01 2.36
C SER A 57 -2.83 17.43 2.91
N LEU A 58 -1.76 17.56 2.13
CA LEU A 58 -0.39 17.27 2.57
C LEU A 58 0.35 18.57 2.85
N PRO A 59 1.40 18.55 3.71
CA PRO A 59 2.20 19.74 4.02
C PRO A 59 3.13 20.09 2.84
N PHE A 60 2.58 20.48 1.69
CA PHE A 60 3.33 20.74 0.46
C PHE A 60 4.40 21.82 0.59
N GLU A 61 4.31 22.68 1.61
CA GLU A 61 5.38 23.62 1.99
C GLU A 61 6.72 22.91 2.24
N LEU A 62 6.68 21.66 2.71
CA LEU A 62 7.86 20.83 2.94
C LEU A 62 8.53 20.33 1.65
N GLU A 63 7.89 20.42 0.48
CA GLU A 63 8.52 20.05 -0.79
C GLU A 63 9.70 20.96 -1.14
N ASN A 64 9.71 22.20 -0.63
CA ASN A 64 10.83 23.12 -0.77
C ASN A 64 12.11 22.59 -0.11
N TYR A 65 11.96 21.79 0.95
CA TYR A 65 13.04 21.16 1.71
C TYR A 65 13.35 19.75 1.21
N PHE A 66 12.30 19.01 0.91
CA PHE A 66 12.36 17.61 0.52
C PHE A 66 11.79 17.47 -0.89
N LYS A 67 12.66 17.57 -1.90
CA LYS A 67 12.28 17.27 -3.29
C LYS A 67 11.84 15.80 -3.41
N SER A 68 10.53 15.58 -3.29
CA SER A 68 9.91 14.26 -3.32
C SER A 68 9.62 13.82 -4.74
N LYS A 69 9.74 12.52 -5.01
CA LYS A 69 9.21 11.91 -6.24
C LYS A 69 8.02 11.00 -5.97
N VAL A 70 7.66 10.79 -4.70
CA VAL A 70 6.48 10.02 -4.32
C VAL A 70 5.22 10.75 -4.76
N ASN A 71 4.28 10.00 -5.32
CA ASN A 71 2.98 10.52 -5.67
C ASN A 71 2.19 10.89 -4.38
N PRO A 72 1.67 12.12 -4.24
CA PRO A 72 0.88 12.54 -3.09
C PRO A 72 -0.27 11.59 -2.73
N TYR A 73 -0.92 10.98 -3.72
CA TYR A 73 -2.00 10.01 -3.49
C TYR A 73 -1.53 8.73 -2.80
N ASP A 74 -0.29 8.32 -3.01
CA ASP A 74 0.29 7.15 -2.35
C ASP A 74 0.59 7.45 -0.88
N ILE A 75 1.04 8.67 -0.57
CA ILE A 75 1.25 9.15 0.80
C ILE A 75 -0.09 9.18 1.54
N GLU A 76 -1.10 9.79 0.93
CA GLU A 76 -2.45 9.86 1.49
C GLU A 76 -3.08 8.47 1.66
N GLY A 77 -2.84 7.54 0.72
CA GLY A 77 -3.25 6.15 0.84
C GLY A 77 -2.65 5.45 2.07
N MET A 78 -1.37 5.67 2.37
CA MET A 78 -0.74 5.17 3.59
C MET A 78 -1.33 5.81 4.85
N ILE A 79 -1.51 7.13 4.87
CA ILE A 79 -2.12 7.84 6.01
C ILE A 79 -3.52 7.28 6.28
N ASN A 80 -4.34 7.13 5.26
CA ASN A 80 -5.69 6.58 5.37
C ASN A 80 -5.67 5.13 5.88
N THR A 81 -4.71 4.32 5.43
CA THR A 81 -4.50 2.96 5.93
C THR A 81 -4.21 2.95 7.44
N ILE A 82 -3.36 3.89 7.91
CA ILE A 82 -3.03 4.05 9.34
C ILE A 82 -4.28 4.41 10.14
N TYR A 83 -5.08 5.36 9.67
CA TYR A 83 -6.32 5.77 10.35
C TYR A 83 -7.36 4.64 10.42
N LEU A 84 -7.65 3.99 9.29
CA LEU A 84 -8.68 2.94 9.22
C LEU A 84 -8.37 1.76 10.16
N ASN A 85 -7.08 1.43 10.33
CA ASN A 85 -6.65 0.34 11.20
C ASN A 85 -6.24 0.81 12.60
N LYS A 86 -6.31 2.12 12.89
CA LYS A 86 -5.97 2.73 14.19
C LYS A 86 -4.54 2.45 14.68
N TYR A 87 -3.60 2.30 13.75
CA TYR A 87 -2.20 2.03 14.07
C TYR A 87 -1.56 3.20 14.83
N GLN A 88 -0.82 2.90 15.90
CA GLN A 88 -0.19 3.91 16.76
C GLN A 88 1.31 3.95 16.53
N ASP A 89 1.95 2.78 16.64
CA ASP A 89 3.39 2.65 16.44
C ASP A 89 3.65 2.30 14.99
N LYS A 90 4.40 3.17 14.29
CA LYS A 90 4.66 3.02 12.85
C LYS A 90 6.11 3.25 12.52
N LEU A 91 6.68 2.39 11.68
CA LEU A 91 8.02 2.54 11.11
C LEU A 91 7.89 2.92 9.65
N ILE A 92 8.53 4.01 9.25
CA ILE A 92 8.48 4.48 7.87
C ILE A 92 9.90 4.38 7.26
N LEU A 93 10.01 3.59 6.20
CA LEU A 93 11.21 3.43 5.39
C LEU A 93 11.07 4.28 4.13
N SER A 94 11.85 5.37 4.06
CA SER A 94 11.63 6.45 3.10
C SER A 94 12.94 6.99 2.54
N LYS A 95 13.84 6.10 2.08
CA LYS A 95 15.13 6.51 1.54
C LYS A 95 14.97 7.56 0.44
N ASN A 96 15.51 8.76 0.64
CA ASN A 96 15.42 9.91 -0.27
C ASN A 96 13.97 10.39 -0.52
N GLU A 97 13.03 10.05 0.35
CA GLU A 97 11.62 10.41 0.26
C GLU A 97 11.15 10.99 1.61
N GLU A 98 11.97 11.85 2.23
CA GLU A 98 11.72 12.41 3.57
C GLU A 98 10.40 13.20 3.66
N PHE A 99 9.93 13.74 2.54
CA PHE A 99 8.61 14.37 2.44
C PHE A 99 7.47 13.41 2.82
N ALA A 100 7.53 12.16 2.35
CA ALA A 100 6.53 11.15 2.65
C ALA A 100 6.57 10.77 4.13
N PHE A 101 7.78 10.64 4.68
CA PHE A 101 7.99 10.43 6.11
C PHE A 101 7.43 11.57 6.95
N ALA A 102 7.78 12.82 6.63
CA ALA A 102 7.32 14.00 7.35
C ALA A 102 5.79 14.09 7.30
N SER A 103 5.21 13.92 6.10
CA SER A 103 3.76 13.94 5.89
C SER A 103 3.04 12.91 6.76
N ILE A 104 3.50 11.66 6.79
CA ILE A 104 2.91 10.64 7.65
C ILE A 104 3.08 11.00 9.12
N SER A 105 4.27 11.40 9.54
CA SER A 105 4.54 11.74 10.94
C SER A 105 3.62 12.84 11.43
N MET A 106 3.43 13.90 10.64
CA MET A 106 2.58 15.05 10.99
C MET A 106 1.09 14.71 10.99
N LYS A 107 0.65 13.89 10.05
CA LYS A 107 -0.77 13.69 9.76
C LYS A 107 -1.38 12.52 10.52
N THR A 108 -0.59 11.69 11.18
CA THR A 108 -1.08 10.52 11.92
C THR A 108 -0.76 10.62 13.40
N GLN A 109 -1.53 9.91 14.22
CA GLN A 109 -1.32 9.84 15.66
C GLN A 109 -0.29 8.77 16.01
N GLY A 110 0.17 8.78 17.26
CA GLY A 110 1.12 7.80 17.79
C GLY A 110 2.57 8.03 17.31
N LYS A 111 3.47 7.13 17.71
CA LYS A 111 4.91 7.29 17.50
C LYS A 111 5.30 6.99 16.07
N THR A 112 6.14 7.83 15.48
CA THR A 112 6.74 7.61 14.16
C THR A 112 8.20 7.24 14.32
N PHE A 113 8.57 6.05 13.88
CA PHE A 113 9.92 5.56 13.88
C PHE A 113 10.58 5.70 12.51
N TYR A 114 11.84 6.08 12.50
CA TYR A 114 12.71 6.03 11.33
C TYR A 114 13.77 4.95 11.48
N HIS A 115 14.29 4.44 10.36
CA HIS A 115 15.42 3.53 10.34
C HIS A 115 16.68 4.23 9.83
N LEU A 116 17.83 4.10 10.51
CA LEU A 116 19.08 4.81 10.15
C LEU A 116 19.50 4.61 8.69
N LYS A 117 19.32 3.39 8.15
CA LYS A 117 19.68 3.11 6.76
C LYS A 117 18.81 3.83 5.73
N ASP A 118 17.58 4.22 6.08
CA ASP A 118 16.58 4.73 5.13
C ASP A 118 16.13 6.16 5.44
N PHE A 119 16.86 6.86 6.31
CA PHE A 119 16.49 8.19 6.77
C PHE A 119 17.68 9.13 6.82
N ASP A 120 17.57 10.25 6.11
CA ASP A 120 18.53 11.35 6.17
C ASP A 120 18.19 12.27 7.35
N PHE A 121 18.74 11.93 8.52
CA PHE A 121 18.49 12.65 9.76
C PHE A 121 18.98 14.11 9.69
N GLU A 122 20.13 14.36 9.06
CA GLU A 122 20.71 15.70 8.96
C GLU A 122 19.82 16.62 8.11
N LYS A 123 19.36 16.13 6.95
CA LYS A 123 18.46 16.88 6.08
C LYS A 123 17.11 17.14 6.76
N TYR A 124 16.56 16.13 7.45
CA TYR A 124 15.30 16.28 8.17
C TYR A 124 15.42 17.30 9.31
N ASN A 125 16.48 17.19 10.12
CA ASN A 125 16.70 18.07 11.25
C ASN A 125 16.99 19.52 10.82
N SER A 126 17.68 19.71 9.69
CA SER A 126 17.89 21.04 9.10
C SER A 126 16.57 21.72 8.76
N ALA A 127 15.66 21.01 8.08
CA ALA A 127 14.33 21.54 7.77
C ALA A 127 13.50 21.81 9.05
N ARG A 128 13.60 20.92 10.05
CA ARG A 128 12.94 21.08 11.35
C ARG A 128 13.43 22.31 12.11
N MET A 129 14.73 22.63 12.05
CA MET A 129 15.29 23.81 12.69
C MET A 129 14.87 25.11 12.00
N GLU A 130 14.73 25.11 10.67
CA GLU A 130 14.27 26.29 9.93
C GLU A 130 12.78 26.58 10.12
N LYS A 131 11.95 25.53 10.22
CA LYS A 131 10.48 25.63 10.29
C LYS A 131 9.89 24.68 11.33
N PRO A 132 10.19 24.85 12.63
CA PRO A 132 9.75 23.94 13.68
C PRO A 132 8.22 23.80 13.77
N GLU A 133 7.47 24.84 13.40
CA GLU A 133 6.00 24.84 13.37
C GLU A 133 5.41 23.80 12.40
N LEU A 134 6.17 23.39 11.38
CA LEU A 134 5.78 22.36 10.43
C LEU A 134 6.04 20.94 10.96
N PHE A 135 6.67 20.76 12.13
CA PHE A 135 7.01 19.45 12.68
C PHE A 135 6.43 19.30 14.10
N PRO A 136 5.09 19.23 14.23
CA PRO A 136 4.41 19.16 15.53
C PRO A 136 4.67 17.87 16.31
N ASN A 137 5.08 16.80 15.62
CA ASN A 137 5.25 15.47 16.21
C ASN A 137 6.72 15.08 16.28
N ASP A 138 7.12 14.49 17.40
CA ASP A 138 8.44 13.91 17.56
C ASP A 138 8.59 12.60 16.77
N ILE A 139 9.84 12.31 16.40
CA ILE A 139 10.22 11.09 15.70
C ILE A 139 11.29 10.36 16.52
N GLU A 140 11.21 9.03 16.52
CA GLU A 140 12.10 8.19 17.32
C GLU A 140 12.92 7.25 16.41
N LEU A 141 14.13 6.90 16.85
CA LEU A 141 14.92 5.90 16.14
C LEU A 141 14.33 4.51 16.38
N TYR A 142 14.14 3.74 15.31
CA TYR A 142 13.74 2.34 15.44
C TYR A 142 14.83 1.50 16.13
N SER A 143 14.42 0.79 17.18
CA SER A 143 15.29 0.01 18.08
C SER A 143 14.77 -1.42 18.26
N ASN A 144 14.22 -2.02 17.19
CA ASN A 144 13.70 -3.40 17.17
C ASN A 144 12.49 -3.68 18.08
N GLN A 145 11.79 -2.64 18.53
CA GLN A 145 10.51 -2.77 19.23
C GLN A 145 9.41 -3.32 18.31
N LYS A 146 8.31 -3.76 18.92
CA LYS A 146 7.08 -4.12 18.20
C LYS A 146 6.43 -2.90 17.56
N ILE A 147 5.81 -3.09 16.40
CA ILE A 147 5.22 -2.01 15.58
C ILE A 147 3.87 -2.48 15.02
N ASP A 148 2.92 -1.57 14.88
CA ASP A 148 1.63 -1.84 14.23
C ASP A 148 1.73 -1.75 12.71
N PHE A 149 2.43 -0.73 12.21
CA PHE A 149 2.51 -0.45 10.78
C PHE A 149 3.93 -0.21 10.27
N ILE A 150 4.27 -0.81 9.13
CA ILE A 150 5.54 -0.57 8.45
C ILE A 150 5.25 -0.08 7.04
N GLY A 151 5.49 1.20 6.80
CA GLY A 151 5.30 1.84 5.51
C GLY A 151 6.63 1.96 4.77
N VAL A 152 6.71 1.42 3.55
CA VAL A 152 7.92 1.50 2.71
C VAL A 152 7.61 2.20 1.40
N PHE A 153 8.14 3.42 1.24
CA PHE A 153 8.11 4.12 -0.05
C PHE A 153 9.36 3.81 -0.88
N ASN A 154 10.51 3.73 -0.20
CA ASN A 154 11.79 3.40 -0.79
C ASN A 154 12.74 2.96 0.32
N SER A 155 13.60 1.99 0.05
CA SER A 155 14.48 1.42 1.06
C SER A 155 15.79 0.93 0.45
N ASN A 156 16.84 0.89 1.27
CA ASN A 156 18.09 0.19 1.03
C ASN A 156 17.97 -1.32 1.22
N PHE A 157 16.92 -1.78 1.90
CA PHE A 157 16.61 -3.20 2.01
C PHE A 157 15.91 -3.68 0.74
N SER A 158 16.24 -4.90 0.33
CA SER A 158 15.47 -5.65 -0.65
C SER A 158 14.10 -6.04 -0.10
N LEU A 159 13.19 -6.40 -1.00
CA LEU A 159 11.83 -6.79 -0.62
C LEU A 159 11.81 -8.00 0.32
N GLU A 160 12.70 -8.98 0.12
CA GLU A 160 12.84 -10.15 1.00
C GLU A 160 13.39 -9.73 2.37
N GLU A 161 14.43 -8.90 2.41
CA GLU A 161 15.02 -8.42 3.68
C GLU A 161 14.02 -7.62 4.51
N ILE A 162 13.17 -6.81 3.88
CA ILE A 162 12.09 -6.09 4.58
C ILE A 162 11.17 -7.10 5.27
N PHE A 163 10.74 -8.13 4.55
CA PHE A 163 9.85 -9.13 5.11
C PHE A 163 10.53 -9.92 6.24
N GLU A 164 11.74 -10.43 6.01
CA GLU A 164 12.46 -11.25 7.00
C GLU A 164 12.86 -10.47 8.26
N SER A 165 13.24 -9.19 8.12
CA SER A 165 13.73 -8.39 9.24
C SER A 165 12.62 -7.80 10.09
N PHE A 166 11.44 -7.58 9.51
CA PHE A 166 10.41 -6.77 10.16
C PHE A 166 9.08 -7.48 10.38
N PHE A 167 8.76 -8.56 9.68
CA PHE A 167 7.45 -9.21 9.82
C PHE A 167 7.23 -9.78 11.23
N ASP A 168 8.27 -10.36 11.83
CA ASP A 168 8.22 -10.86 13.21
C ASP A 168 8.12 -9.73 14.25
N LYS A 169 8.39 -8.48 13.86
CA LYS A 169 8.25 -7.27 14.70
C LYS A 169 6.86 -6.67 14.65
N LEU A 170 5.96 -7.18 13.81
CA LEU A 170 4.58 -6.72 13.81
C LEU A 170 3.84 -7.14 15.08
N ASN A 171 3.00 -6.23 15.57
CA ASN A 171 1.94 -6.55 16.52
C ASN A 171 0.88 -7.44 15.85
N GLU A 172 -0.01 -7.99 16.67
CA GLU A 172 -1.20 -8.67 16.16
C GLU A 172 -2.06 -7.69 15.36
N ASN A 173 -2.52 -8.09 14.18
CA ASN A 173 -3.19 -7.23 13.18
C ASN A 173 -2.29 -6.12 12.58
N GLY A 174 -0.98 -6.18 12.83
CA GLY A 174 -0.03 -5.29 12.20
C GLY A 174 0.15 -5.56 10.70
N MET A 175 0.74 -4.60 9.99
CA MET A 175 0.84 -4.63 8.54
C MET A 175 2.16 -4.04 8.02
N ILE A 176 2.73 -4.67 6.99
CA ILE A 176 3.73 -4.07 6.11
C ILE A 176 3.04 -3.63 4.83
N CYS A 177 3.27 -2.39 4.43
CA CYS A 177 2.80 -1.81 3.18
C CYS A 177 4.01 -1.31 2.37
N VAL A 178 4.30 -1.97 1.25
CA VAL A 178 5.51 -1.70 0.44
C VAL A 178 5.14 -1.18 -0.94
N SER A 179 5.68 -0.02 -1.32
CA SER A 179 5.60 0.48 -2.69
C SER A 179 6.42 -0.40 -3.63
N LEU A 180 5.80 -0.85 -4.71
CA LEU A 180 6.44 -1.74 -5.70
C LEU A 180 7.01 -0.98 -6.91
N ASN A 181 7.05 0.36 -6.87
CA ASN A 181 7.46 1.17 -8.02
C ASN A 181 8.91 0.99 -8.42
N LYS A 182 9.79 0.79 -7.44
CA LYS A 182 11.24 0.62 -7.63
C LYS A 182 11.67 -0.84 -7.48
N VAL A 183 10.73 -1.78 -7.40
CA VAL A 183 11.00 -3.21 -7.16
C VAL A 183 10.81 -4.01 -8.44
N SER A 184 11.72 -4.95 -8.71
CA SER A 184 11.62 -5.78 -9.91
C SER A 184 10.45 -6.77 -9.80
N ARG A 185 9.84 -7.11 -10.93
CA ARG A 185 8.75 -8.10 -10.97
C ARG A 185 9.20 -9.47 -10.46
N LYS A 186 10.47 -9.82 -10.67
CA LYS A 186 11.05 -11.09 -10.19
C LYS A 186 11.05 -11.12 -8.66
N ASP A 187 11.52 -10.06 -8.02
CA ASP A 187 11.59 -9.99 -6.55
C ASP A 187 10.20 -10.03 -5.92
N VAL A 188 9.23 -9.33 -6.54
CA VAL A 188 7.83 -9.40 -6.12
C VAL A 188 7.31 -10.83 -6.21
N ASN A 189 7.50 -11.52 -7.34
CA ASN A 189 7.02 -12.89 -7.51
C ASN A 189 7.66 -13.85 -6.51
N ASN A 190 8.98 -13.73 -6.27
CA ASN A 190 9.69 -14.56 -5.30
C ASN A 190 9.10 -14.39 -3.89
N LEU A 191 8.92 -13.15 -3.42
CA LEU A 191 8.32 -12.94 -2.10
C LEU A 191 6.88 -13.46 -2.05
N LEU A 192 6.07 -13.24 -3.09
CA LEU A 192 4.70 -13.76 -3.14
C LEU A 192 4.64 -15.29 -3.01
N GLU A 193 5.59 -16.02 -3.62
CA GLU A 193 5.71 -17.47 -3.45
C GLU A 193 6.08 -17.83 -2.01
N THR A 194 7.03 -17.12 -1.40
CA THR A 194 7.40 -17.28 0.01
C THR A 194 6.20 -17.06 0.94
N LEU A 195 5.43 -15.98 0.73
CA LEU A 195 4.26 -15.64 1.54
C LEU A 195 3.15 -16.69 1.40
N LYS A 196 2.91 -17.21 0.19
CA LYS A 196 1.96 -18.30 -0.04
C LYS A 196 2.37 -19.58 0.65
N TYR A 197 3.65 -19.96 0.55
CA TYR A 197 4.19 -21.14 1.20
C TYR A 197 4.06 -21.05 2.73
N LYS A 198 4.38 -19.88 3.31
CA LYS A 198 4.23 -19.59 4.73
C LYS A 198 2.78 -19.34 5.18
N LYS A 199 1.81 -19.36 4.25
CA LYS A 199 0.38 -19.06 4.50
C LYS A 199 0.15 -17.69 5.16
N ILE A 200 0.92 -16.69 4.74
CA ILE A 200 0.82 -15.33 5.25
C ILE A 200 -0.17 -14.54 4.39
N ASN A 201 -1.08 -13.84 5.05
CA ASN A 201 -2.11 -13.03 4.41
C ASN A 201 -1.48 -11.82 3.73
N HIS A 202 -1.64 -11.74 2.41
CA HIS A 202 -1.08 -10.67 1.59
C HIS A 202 -1.99 -10.31 0.42
N GLU A 203 -1.89 -9.06 -0.04
CA GLU A 203 -2.64 -8.53 -1.17
C GLU A 203 -1.78 -7.53 -1.95
N ILE A 204 -1.91 -7.49 -3.28
CA ILE A 204 -1.41 -6.37 -4.08
C ILE A 204 -2.59 -5.50 -4.46
N SER A 205 -2.53 -4.24 -4.05
CA SER A 205 -3.55 -3.23 -4.36
C SER A 205 -2.91 -1.93 -4.82
N TYR A 206 -3.74 -0.97 -5.19
CA TYR A 206 -3.31 0.31 -5.74
C TYR A 206 -3.85 1.45 -4.88
N PHE A 207 -2.96 2.38 -4.51
CA PHE A 207 -3.37 3.73 -4.14
C PHE A 207 -3.48 4.55 -5.42
N SER A 208 -2.38 5.16 -5.86
CA SER A 208 -2.18 5.56 -7.26
C SER A 208 -1.21 4.60 -7.95
N THR A 209 -0.22 4.10 -7.23
CA THR A 209 0.73 3.10 -7.71
C THR A 209 0.57 1.76 -7.00
N ARG A 210 1.37 0.76 -7.38
CA ARG A 210 1.25 -0.61 -6.85
C ARG A 210 1.87 -0.72 -5.47
N PHE A 211 1.12 -1.31 -4.54
CA PHE A 211 1.56 -1.63 -3.20
C PHE A 211 1.33 -3.10 -2.87
N LEU A 212 2.28 -3.71 -2.17
CA LEU A 212 2.12 -5.00 -1.52
C LEU A 212 1.77 -4.77 -0.05
N PHE A 213 0.65 -5.35 0.38
CA PHE A 213 0.17 -5.37 1.75
C PHE A 213 0.42 -6.76 2.31
N ILE A 214 1.10 -6.86 3.45
CA ILE A 214 1.37 -8.11 4.16
C ILE A 214 0.86 -7.93 5.58
N THR A 215 -0.05 -8.79 6.03
CA THR A 215 -0.75 -8.62 7.31
C THR A 215 -0.42 -9.74 8.28
N ASN A 216 -0.17 -9.38 9.53
CA ASN A 216 -0.04 -10.31 10.66
C ASN A 216 -1.39 -10.49 11.37
N LYS A 217 -2.44 -10.74 10.57
CA LYS A 217 -3.77 -11.04 11.08
C LYS A 217 -3.91 -12.55 11.21
N LYS A 218 -4.14 -13.04 12.44
CA LYS A 218 -4.57 -14.43 12.64
C LYS A 218 -5.96 -14.59 12.02
N SER A 219 -6.06 -15.46 11.03
CA SER A 219 -7.33 -15.89 10.45
C SER A 219 -8.12 -16.75 11.42
#